data_AF-A0A5C9CI29-F1
#
_entry.id   AF-A0A5C9CI29-F1
#
_cell.length_a   1.000
_cell.length_b   1.000
_cell.length_c   1.000
_cell.angle_alpha   90.00
_cell.angle_beta   90.00
_cell.angle_gamma   90.00
#
_symmetry.space_group_name_H-M   'P 1'
#
loop_
_entity.id
_entity.type
_entity.pdbx_description
1 polymer ?
#
loop_
_entity_poly.entity_id
_entity_poly.type
_entity_poly.pdbx_seq_one_letter_code
_entity_poly.pdbx_strand_id
1 'polypeptide(L)'
;MSLERVAVGFGLAAAVGIPAGFAIGRFEFLSRMFNPLISLLRPVSPLAWLPIGLLVFKGANPAAIWTIFICSIWPMIINTAVGVQRVPQDYMNVARVLNLSEWKIVTKILFPSVLPYMLTGVRLAVGTAWLVIVAAEMLTGGVGIGFWVWDEWNNLNVKNIIIAIFVIGIVGLILEYALVRIATAFTFEEVKN
;
A
#
# COMPACT_ATOMS: atom_id res chain seq x y z
N MET A 1 -12.37 -9.17 -10.86
CA MET A 1 -11.03 -9.71 -11.21
C MET A 1 -9.91 -8.74 -10.82
N SER A 2 -9.52 -7.75 -11.64
CA SER A 2 -8.36 -6.88 -11.33
C SER A 2 -8.54 -6.03 -10.06
N LEU A 3 -9.71 -5.38 -9.92
CA LEU A 3 -10.05 -4.55 -8.76
C LEU A 3 -10.07 -5.33 -7.45
N GLU A 4 -10.58 -6.56 -7.52
CA GLU A 4 -10.68 -7.49 -6.39
C GLU A 4 -9.28 -7.96 -5.93
N ARG A 5 -8.40 -8.32 -6.88
CA ARG A 5 -7.01 -8.67 -6.56
C ARG A 5 -6.29 -7.52 -5.87
N VAL A 6 -6.49 -6.29 -6.36
CA VAL A 6 -5.95 -5.07 -5.74
C VAL A 6 -6.50 -4.89 -4.34
N ALA A 7 -7.83 -4.96 -4.16
CA ALA A 7 -8.47 -4.79 -2.87
C ALA A 7 -7.98 -5.82 -1.83
N VAL A 8 -7.86 -7.09 -2.20
CA VAL A 8 -7.38 -8.15 -1.30
C VAL A 8 -5.90 -8.00 -0.98
N GLY A 9 -5.04 -7.84 -1.99
CA GLY A 9 -3.59 -7.70 -1.77
C GLY A 9 -3.24 -6.46 -0.97
N PHE A 10 -3.89 -5.33 -1.30
CA PHE A 10 -3.76 -4.09 -0.55
C PHE A 10 -4.33 -4.21 0.87
N GLY A 11 -5.49 -4.84 1.04
CA GLY A 11 -6.11 -5.03 2.36
C GLY A 11 -5.23 -5.84 3.30
N LEU A 12 -4.62 -6.93 2.79
CA LEU A 12 -3.63 -7.70 3.54
C LEU A 12 -2.39 -6.87 3.87
N ALA A 13 -1.90 -6.07 2.93
CA ALA A 13 -0.76 -5.19 3.15
C ALA A 13 -1.06 -4.13 4.22
N ALA A 14 -2.27 -3.57 4.25
CA ALA A 14 -2.69 -2.61 5.27
C ALA A 14 -2.80 -3.27 6.64
N ALA A 15 -3.42 -4.45 6.71
CA ALA A 15 -3.60 -5.21 7.94
C ALA A 15 -2.27 -5.59 8.61
N VAL A 16 -1.22 -5.86 7.83
CA VAL A 16 0.11 -6.22 8.36
C VAL A 16 1.03 -5.00 8.46
N GLY A 17 1.06 -4.16 7.44
CA GLY A 17 1.99 -3.05 7.28
C GLY A 17 1.73 -1.90 8.24
N ILE A 18 0.47 -1.59 8.56
CA ILE A 18 0.14 -0.52 9.51
C ILE A 18 0.60 -0.92 10.93
N PRO A 19 0.21 -2.08 11.49
CA PRO A 19 0.70 -2.50 12.81
C PRO A 19 2.23 -2.63 12.88
N ALA A 20 2.84 -3.20 11.84
CA ALA A 20 4.31 -3.30 11.76
C ALA A 20 4.97 -1.91 11.74
N GLY A 21 4.40 -0.96 10.98
CA GLY A 21 4.86 0.43 10.96
C GLY A 21 4.75 1.11 12.32
N PHE A 22 3.67 0.87 13.07
CA PHE A 22 3.55 1.37 14.45
C PHE A 22 4.63 0.80 15.37
N ALA A 23 4.85 -0.51 15.32
CA ALA A 23 5.88 -1.17 16.12
C ALA A 23 7.29 -0.65 15.79
N ILE A 24 7.63 -0.57 14.51
CA ILE A 24 8.94 -0.07 14.03
C ILE A 24 9.12 1.42 14.37
N GLY A 25 8.05 2.21 14.29
CA GLY A 25 8.07 3.62 14.64
C GLY A 25 8.25 3.86 16.15
N ARG A 26 7.60 3.04 16.98
CA ARG A 26 7.61 3.18 18.45
C ARG A 26 8.89 2.66 19.11
N PHE A 27 9.47 1.59 18.57
CA PHE A 27 10.67 0.95 19.11
C PHE A 27 11.88 1.25 18.24
N GLU A 28 12.78 2.09 18.75
CA GLU A 28 14.00 2.48 18.04
C GLU A 28 14.90 1.28 17.71
N PHE A 29 14.88 0.23 18.53
CA PHE A 29 15.56 -1.04 18.27
C PHE A 29 15.03 -1.73 17.00
N LEU A 30 13.70 -1.85 16.85
CA LEU A 30 13.09 -2.40 15.62
C LEU A 30 13.42 -1.51 14.43
N SER A 31 13.34 -0.18 14.57
CA SER A 31 13.74 0.77 13.52
C SER A 31 15.16 0.49 13.00
N ARG A 32 16.13 0.36 13.90
CA ARG A 32 17.53 0.07 13.52
C ARG A 32 17.70 -1.30 12.84
N MET A 33 16.97 -2.33 13.28
CA MET A 33 17.04 -3.67 12.69
C MET A 33 16.38 -3.74 11.30
N PHE A 34 15.23 -3.10 11.13
CA PHE A 34 14.46 -3.15 9.88
C PHE A 34 14.93 -2.12 8.84
N ASN A 35 15.60 -1.03 9.24
CA ASN A 35 16.11 -0.02 8.31
C ASN A 35 16.99 -0.60 7.18
N PRO A 36 17.98 -1.47 7.44
CA PRO A 36 18.77 -2.11 6.38
C PRO A 36 17.91 -2.95 5.43
N LEU A 37 16.97 -3.73 5.97
CA LEU A 37 16.08 -4.59 5.18
C LEU A 37 15.17 -3.75 4.28
N ILE A 38 14.56 -2.70 4.85
CA ILE A 38 13.74 -1.74 4.12
C ILE A 38 14.56 -1.05 3.03
N SER A 39 15.79 -0.63 3.33
CA SER A 39 16.65 0.07 2.36
C SER A 39 17.07 -0.83 1.20
N LEU A 40 17.25 -2.13 1.45
CA LEU A 40 17.59 -3.13 0.44
C LEU A 40 16.40 -3.51 -0.43
N LEU A 41 15.21 -3.62 0.16
CA LEU A 41 14.00 -4.05 -0.54
C LEU A 41 13.29 -2.90 -1.26
N ARG A 42 13.45 -1.66 -0.79
CA ARG A 42 12.88 -0.45 -1.40
C ARG A 42 13.17 -0.28 -2.90
N PRO A 43 14.41 -0.47 -3.42
CA PRO A 43 14.70 -0.32 -4.85
C PRO A 43 14.29 -1.53 -5.68
N VAL A 44 13.88 -2.65 -5.06
CA VAL A 44 13.52 -3.86 -5.80
C VAL A 44 12.22 -3.61 -6.55
N SER A 45 12.26 -3.80 -7.87
CA SER A 45 11.06 -3.70 -8.71
C SER A 45 9.98 -4.65 -8.19
N PRO A 46 8.74 -4.18 -7.96
CA PRO A 46 7.62 -5.03 -7.59
C PRO A 46 7.44 -6.26 -8.49
N LEU A 47 7.73 -6.12 -9.79
CA LEU A 47 7.56 -7.21 -10.75
C LEU A 47 8.57 -8.35 -10.56
N ALA A 48 9.72 -8.09 -9.91
CA ALA A 48 10.69 -9.13 -9.60
C ALA A 48 10.14 -10.19 -8.62
N TRP A 49 9.07 -9.87 -7.88
CA TRP A 49 8.42 -10.78 -6.93
C TRP A 49 7.39 -11.70 -7.59
N LEU A 50 6.97 -11.39 -8.81
CA LEU A 50 5.91 -12.11 -9.50
C LEU A 50 6.29 -13.59 -9.80
N PRO A 51 7.48 -13.92 -10.32
CA PRO A 51 7.88 -15.31 -10.54
C PRO A 51 7.89 -16.14 -9.25
N ILE A 52 8.27 -15.53 -8.12
CA ILE A 52 8.24 -16.19 -6.81
C ILE A 52 6.80 -16.51 -6.43
N GLY A 53 5.87 -15.57 -6.62
CA GLY A 53 4.44 -15.79 -6.40
C GLY A 53 3.88 -16.91 -7.29
N LEU A 54 4.26 -16.94 -8.57
CA LEU A 54 3.86 -18.01 -9.49
C LEU A 54 4.39 -19.37 -9.05
N LEU A 55 5.65 -19.44 -8.57
CA LEU A 55 6.27 -20.67 -8.13
C LEU A 55 5.60 -21.22 -6.86
N VAL A 56 5.34 -20.34 -5.88
CA VAL A 56 4.74 -20.70 -4.59
C VAL A 56 3.26 -21.08 -4.73
N PHE A 57 2.48 -20.25 -5.42
CA PHE A 57 1.02 -20.41 -5.46
C PHE A 57 0.52 -21.17 -6.70
N LYS A 58 1.40 -21.44 -7.68
CA LYS A 58 1.09 -22.17 -8.93
C LYS A 58 -0.16 -21.64 -9.66
N GLY A 59 -0.42 -20.33 -9.55
CA GLY A 59 -1.59 -19.70 -10.16
C GLY A 59 -1.43 -18.19 -10.36
N ALA A 60 -1.97 -17.67 -11.47
CA ALA A 60 -1.86 -16.26 -11.83
C ALA A 60 -2.58 -15.31 -10.85
N ASN A 61 -3.79 -15.70 -10.41
CA ASN A 61 -4.57 -14.95 -9.42
C ASN A 61 -3.81 -14.71 -8.10
N PRO A 62 -3.39 -15.77 -7.37
CA PRO A 62 -2.69 -15.60 -6.09
C PRO A 62 -1.30 -14.99 -6.26
N ALA A 63 -0.60 -15.24 -7.38
CA ALA A 63 0.69 -14.59 -7.67
C ALA A 63 0.56 -13.07 -7.83
N ALA A 64 -0.49 -12.60 -8.50
CA ALA A 64 -0.76 -11.16 -8.63
C ALA A 64 -1.06 -10.53 -7.27
N ILE A 65 -1.89 -11.17 -6.45
CA ILE A 65 -2.21 -10.71 -5.07
C ILE A 65 -0.96 -10.65 -4.21
N TRP A 66 -0.10 -11.67 -4.28
CA TRP A 66 1.19 -11.71 -3.57
C TRP A 66 2.10 -10.55 -3.98
N THR A 67 2.18 -10.28 -5.28
CA THR A 67 3.03 -9.21 -5.81
C THR A 67 2.55 -7.84 -5.32
N ILE A 68 1.22 -7.61 -5.33
CA ILE A 68 0.59 -6.41 -4.76
C ILE A 68 0.90 -6.30 -3.27
N PHE A 69 0.71 -7.38 -2.52
CA PHE A 69 0.95 -7.41 -1.08
C PHE A 69 2.38 -6.97 -0.74
N ILE A 70 3.39 -7.58 -1.38
CA ILE A 70 4.79 -7.26 -1.12
C ILE A 70 5.15 -5.84 -1.55
N CYS A 71 4.60 -5.30 -2.65
CA CYS A 71 4.94 -3.93 -3.04
C CYS A 71 4.24 -2.87 -2.18
N SER A 72 3.02 -3.14 -1.72
CA SER A 72 2.21 -2.21 -0.95
C SER A 72 2.60 -2.16 0.53
N ILE A 73 3.15 -3.23 1.09
CA ILE A 73 3.49 -3.29 2.53
C ILE A 73 4.60 -2.30 2.92
N TRP A 74 5.62 -2.13 2.08
CA TRP A 74 6.77 -1.26 2.39
C TRP A 74 6.41 0.22 2.53
N PRO A 75 5.76 0.89 1.56
CA PRO A 75 5.37 2.29 1.71
C PRO A 75 4.43 2.50 2.90
N MET A 76 3.57 1.53 3.24
CA MET A 76 2.73 1.61 4.44
C MET A 76 3.55 1.55 5.72
N ILE A 77 4.46 0.58 5.87
CA ILE A 77 5.33 0.46 7.03
C ILE A 77 6.16 1.74 7.21
N ILE A 78 6.82 2.19 6.14
CA ILE A 78 7.76 3.31 6.18
C ILE A 78 7.02 4.60 6.58
N ASN A 79 5.92 4.93 5.89
CA ASN A 79 5.22 6.17 6.17
C ASN A 79 4.58 6.15 7.56
N THR A 80 4.02 5.02 7.99
CA THR A 80 3.47 4.89 9.35
C THR A 80 4.56 5.03 10.41
N ALA A 81 5.71 4.37 10.22
CA ALA A 81 6.84 4.45 11.15
C ALA A 81 7.40 5.87 11.25
N VAL A 82 7.56 6.56 10.11
CA VAL A 82 7.98 7.97 10.06
C VAL A 82 6.96 8.87 10.77
N GLY A 83 5.65 8.62 10.58
CA GLY A 83 4.61 9.37 11.29
C GLY A 83 4.72 9.22 12.80
N VAL A 84 4.95 8.00 13.30
CA VAL A 84 5.11 7.74 14.74
C VAL A 84 6.34 8.43 15.31
N GLN A 85 7.47 8.40 14.60
CA GLN A 85 8.72 9.03 15.02
C GLN A 85 8.65 10.56 15.00
N ARG A 86 7.75 11.15 14.19
CA ARG A 86 7.55 12.60 14.10
C ARG A 86 6.61 13.18 15.15
N VAL A 87 5.97 12.36 15.97
CA VAL A 87 5.12 12.85 17.06
C VAL A 87 5.98 13.63 18.06
N PRO A 88 5.66 14.91 18.36
CA PRO A 88 6.45 15.71 19.28
C PRO A 88 6.58 15.06 20.66
N GLN A 89 7.80 15.10 21.21
CA GLN A 89 8.10 14.52 22.53
C GLN A 89 7.25 15.15 23.65
N ASP A 90 6.77 16.38 23.47
CA ASP A 90 5.90 17.07 24.43
C ASP A 90 4.60 16.31 24.67
N TYR A 91 3.98 15.74 23.63
CA TYR A 91 2.79 14.90 23.79
C TYR A 91 3.08 13.65 24.61
N MET A 92 4.26 13.04 24.42
CA MET A 92 4.70 11.87 25.18
C MET A 92 5.02 12.21 26.63
N ASN A 93 5.57 13.40 26.87
CA ASN A 93 5.85 13.91 28.21
C ASN A 93 4.56 14.21 28.98
N VAL A 94 3.57 14.85 28.34
CA VAL A 94 2.24 15.08 28.94
C VAL A 94 1.54 13.77 29.24
N ALA A 95 1.62 12.78 28.34
CA ALA A 95 1.07 11.44 28.57
C ALA A 95 1.71 10.74 29.78
N ARG A 96 3.03 10.92 29.97
CA ARG A 96 3.77 10.39 31.12
C ARG A 96 3.36 11.08 32.43
N VAL A 97 3.16 12.40 32.41
CA VAL A 97 2.69 13.17 33.58
C VAL A 97 1.26 12.77 33.97
N LEU A 98 0.39 12.58 32.98
CA LEU A 98 -0.99 12.11 33.20
C LEU A 98 -1.09 10.60 33.47
N ASN A 99 0.05 9.89 33.51
CA ASN A 99 0.16 8.44 33.73
C ASN A 99 -0.82 7.63 32.86
N LEU A 100 -0.94 8.03 31.59
CA LEU A 100 -1.83 7.37 30.63
C LEU A 100 -1.31 5.97 30.30
N SER A 101 -2.23 5.01 30.18
CA SER A 101 -1.88 3.66 29.71
C SER A 101 -1.41 3.71 28.25
N GLU A 102 -0.48 2.83 27.87
CA GLU A 102 0.06 2.76 26.50
C GLU A 102 -1.06 2.65 25.43
N TRP A 103 -2.16 1.96 25.74
CA TRP A 103 -3.33 1.91 24.84
C TRP A 103 -3.98 3.28 24.60
N LYS A 104 -4.11 4.11 25.64
CA LYS A 104 -4.61 5.49 25.50
C LYS A 104 -3.63 6.37 24.75
N ILE A 105 -2.33 6.16 24.95
CA ILE A 105 -1.29 6.88 24.19
C ILE A 105 -1.39 6.53 22.70
N VAL A 106 -1.52 5.23 22.37
CA VAL A 106 -1.66 4.76 20.99
C VAL A 106 -2.92 5.33 20.35
N THR A 107 -4.07 5.20 20.99
CA THR A 107 -5.37 5.58 20.39
C THR A 107 -5.65 7.07 20.40
N LYS A 108 -5.32 7.80 21.47
CA LYS A 108 -5.66 9.23 21.60
C LYS A 108 -4.59 10.21 21.15
N ILE A 109 -3.33 9.78 21.06
CA ILE A 109 -2.20 10.68 20.74
C ILE A 109 -1.54 10.23 19.44
N LEU A 110 -1.05 9.00 19.41
CA LEU A 110 -0.28 8.50 18.26
C LEU A 110 -1.19 8.34 17.04
N PHE A 111 -2.30 7.62 17.13
CA PHE A 111 -3.18 7.35 16.00
C PHE A 111 -3.63 8.61 15.24
N PRO A 112 -4.23 9.64 15.90
CA PRO A 112 -4.62 10.86 15.19
C PRO A 112 -3.43 11.65 14.62
N SER A 113 -2.27 11.65 15.29
CA SER A 113 -1.07 12.35 14.80
C SER A 113 -0.42 11.65 13.60
N VAL A 114 -0.52 10.32 13.55
CA VAL A 114 0.12 9.45 12.54
C VAL A 114 -0.78 9.27 11.32
N LEU A 115 -2.08 9.49 11.47
CA LEU A 115 -3.11 9.37 10.45
C LEU A 115 -2.73 10.01 9.09
N PRO A 116 -2.24 11.27 9.01
CA PRO A 116 -1.88 11.88 7.72
C PRO A 116 -0.72 11.17 7.03
N TYR A 117 0.22 10.64 7.82
CA TYR A 117 1.35 9.86 7.32
C TYR A 117 0.89 8.47 6.86
N MET A 118 0.01 7.81 7.60
CA MET A 118 -0.62 6.55 7.18
C MET A 118 -1.36 6.72 5.85
N LEU A 119 -2.14 7.78 5.70
CA LEU A 119 -2.84 8.10 4.45
C LEU A 119 -1.87 8.28 3.28
N THR A 120 -0.71 8.89 3.52
CA THR A 120 0.34 9.04 2.52
C THR A 120 0.91 7.69 2.11
N GLY A 121 1.17 6.81 3.08
CA GLY A 121 1.62 5.43 2.81
C GLY A 121 0.60 4.61 2.03
N VAL A 122 -0.68 4.70 2.42
CA VAL A 122 -1.82 4.09 1.72
C VAL A 122 -1.89 4.59 0.29
N ARG A 123 -1.84 5.90 0.07
CA ARG A 123 -1.91 6.50 -1.27
C ARG A 123 -0.79 5.99 -2.19
N LEU A 124 0.44 5.97 -1.69
CA LEU A 124 1.60 5.43 -2.43
C LEU A 124 1.42 3.93 -2.73
N ALA A 125 0.91 3.17 -1.77
CA ALA A 125 0.66 1.73 -1.92
C ALA A 125 -0.44 1.43 -2.95
N VAL A 126 -1.47 2.26 -3.06
CA VAL A 126 -2.54 2.12 -4.07
C VAL A 126 -1.99 2.39 -5.48
N GLY A 127 -1.27 3.51 -5.65
CA GLY A 127 -0.71 3.87 -6.95
C GLY A 127 0.26 2.82 -7.47
N THR A 128 1.11 2.28 -6.59
CA THR A 128 2.02 1.17 -6.93
C THR A 128 1.26 -0.13 -7.20
N ALA A 129 0.26 -0.49 -6.39
CA ALA A 129 -0.56 -1.69 -6.63
C ALA A 129 -1.25 -1.66 -8.01
N TRP A 130 -1.78 -0.50 -8.42
CA TRP A 130 -2.42 -0.33 -9.73
C TRP A 130 -1.45 -0.52 -10.89
N LEU A 131 -0.26 0.08 -10.83
CA LEU A 131 0.76 -0.10 -11.87
C LEU A 131 1.22 -1.55 -11.96
N VAL A 132 1.37 -2.22 -10.82
CA VAL A 132 1.86 -3.58 -10.73
C VAL A 132 0.84 -4.59 -11.23
N ILE A 133 -0.46 -4.43 -10.92
CA ILE A 133 -1.47 -5.36 -11.40
C ILE A 133 -1.59 -5.35 -12.92
N VAL A 134 -1.51 -4.17 -13.55
CA VAL A 134 -1.57 -4.06 -15.01
C VAL A 134 -0.41 -4.80 -15.65
N ALA A 135 0.81 -4.57 -15.17
CA ALA A 135 1.99 -5.27 -15.67
C ALA A 135 1.97 -6.77 -15.35
N ALA A 136 1.47 -7.18 -14.18
CA ALA A 136 1.30 -8.59 -13.83
C ALA A 136 0.32 -9.31 -14.75
N GLU A 137 -0.79 -8.66 -15.11
CA GLU A 137 -1.80 -9.18 -16.05
C GLU A 137 -1.27 -9.30 -17.47
N MET A 138 -0.40 -8.37 -17.90
CA MET A 138 0.31 -8.47 -19.18
C MET A 138 1.19 -9.72 -19.26
N LEU A 139 1.88 -10.06 -18.16
CA LEU A 139 2.86 -11.16 -18.13
C LEU A 139 2.22 -12.54 -17.91
N THR A 140 1.17 -12.62 -17.08
CA THR A 140 0.58 -13.90 -16.67
C THR A 140 -0.50 -14.41 -17.63
N GLY A 141 -1.04 -13.53 -18.47
CA GLY A 141 -2.09 -13.89 -19.42
C GLY A 141 -3.45 -14.19 -18.77
N GLY A 142 -4.50 -14.23 -19.58
CA GLY A 142 -5.83 -14.66 -19.15
C GLY A 142 -6.85 -13.53 -19.09
N VAL A 143 -7.05 -12.90 -17.92
CA VAL A 143 -8.15 -11.96 -17.67
C VAL A 143 -7.64 -10.68 -17.01
N GLY A 144 -8.00 -9.52 -17.56
CA GLY A 144 -7.63 -8.22 -17.01
C GLY A 144 -7.42 -7.13 -18.06
N ILE A 145 -7.30 -5.89 -17.60
CA ILE A 145 -7.06 -4.75 -18.49
C ILE A 145 -5.64 -4.80 -19.05
N GLY A 146 -4.67 -5.30 -18.25
CA GLY A 146 -3.31 -5.52 -18.73
C GLY A 146 -3.22 -6.57 -19.83
N PHE A 147 -3.99 -7.66 -19.71
CA PHE A 147 -4.07 -8.68 -20.75
C PHE A 147 -4.66 -8.13 -22.06
N TRP A 148 -5.68 -7.28 -21.98
CA TRP A 148 -6.27 -6.66 -23.18
C TRP A 148 -5.27 -5.80 -23.95
N VAL A 149 -4.43 -5.02 -23.26
CA VAL A 149 -3.33 -4.27 -23.91
C VAL A 149 -2.38 -5.21 -24.64
N TRP A 150 -2.03 -6.34 -24.01
CA TRP A 150 -1.11 -7.32 -24.60
C TRP A 150 -1.72 -8.02 -25.82
N ASP A 151 -3.02 -8.33 -25.77
CA ASP A 151 -3.74 -8.94 -26.88
C ASP A 151 -3.82 -8.00 -28.10
N GLU A 152 -4.15 -6.72 -27.88
CA GLU A 152 -4.19 -5.71 -28.95
C GLU A 152 -2.82 -5.41 -29.54
N TRP A 153 -1.75 -5.53 -28.74
CA TRP A 153 -0.38 -5.49 -29.23
C TRP A 153 -0.10 -6.63 -30.22
N ASN A 154 -0.51 -7.86 -29.89
CA ASN A 154 -0.34 -9.00 -30.79
C ASN A 154 -1.20 -8.89 -32.06
N ASN A 155 -2.36 -8.24 -31.97
CA ASN A 155 -3.23 -7.95 -33.12
C ASN A 155 -2.76 -6.76 -33.97
N LEU A 156 -1.64 -6.10 -33.62
CA LEU A 156 -1.10 -4.90 -34.28
C LEU A 156 -2.11 -3.73 -34.37
N ASN A 157 -3.13 -3.72 -33.53
CA ASN A 157 -4.17 -2.70 -33.55
C ASN A 157 -3.82 -1.54 -32.62
N VAL A 158 -2.95 -0.67 -33.11
CA VAL A 158 -2.43 0.49 -32.35
C VAL A 158 -3.55 1.41 -31.84
N LYS A 159 -4.69 1.50 -32.56
CA LYS A 159 -5.83 2.31 -32.12
C LYS A 159 -6.40 1.81 -30.79
N ASN A 160 -6.59 0.49 -30.65
CA ASN A 160 -7.12 -0.10 -29.44
C ASN A 160 -6.13 -0.03 -28.27
N ILE A 161 -4.82 -0.12 -28.54
CA ILE A 161 -3.77 0.05 -27.52
C ILE A 161 -3.84 1.46 -26.90
N ILE A 162 -4.03 2.50 -27.71
CA ILE A 162 -4.16 3.88 -27.22
C ILE A 162 -5.42 4.01 -26.33
N ILE A 163 -6.55 3.45 -26.76
CA ILE A 163 -7.78 3.43 -25.95
C ILE A 163 -7.54 2.70 -24.62
N ALA A 164 -6.83 1.58 -24.66
CA ALA A 164 -6.52 0.81 -23.46
C ALA A 164 -5.66 1.59 -22.46
N ILE A 165 -4.66 2.32 -22.93
CA ILE A 165 -3.84 3.21 -22.08
C ILE A 165 -4.72 4.29 -21.43
N PHE A 166 -5.63 4.90 -22.19
CA PHE A 166 -6.58 5.88 -21.65
C PHE A 166 -7.49 5.28 -20.58
N VAL A 167 -8.04 4.08 -20.81
CA VAL A 167 -8.88 3.38 -19.84
C VAL A 167 -8.10 3.05 -18.56
N ILE A 168 -6.87 2.55 -18.68
CA ILE A 168 -6.00 2.26 -17.52
C ILE A 168 -5.73 3.53 -16.71
N GLY A 169 -5.45 4.65 -17.38
CA GLY A 169 -5.21 5.93 -16.72
C GLY A 169 -6.45 6.44 -15.97
N ILE A 170 -7.61 6.41 -16.60
CA ILE A 170 -8.88 6.86 -15.99
C ILE A 170 -9.26 5.98 -14.81
N VAL A 171 -9.21 4.65 -14.96
CA VAL A 171 -9.56 3.72 -13.88
C VAL A 171 -8.59 3.86 -12.71
N GLY A 172 -7.29 4.00 -12.98
CA GLY A 172 -6.29 4.27 -11.95
C GLY A 172 -6.55 5.55 -11.17
N LEU A 173 -6.89 6.64 -11.87
CA LEU A 173 -7.22 7.92 -11.25
C LEU A 173 -8.50 7.83 -10.40
N ILE A 174 -9.55 7.18 -10.91
CA ILE A 174 -10.79 6.96 -10.16
C ILE A 174 -10.52 6.14 -8.89
N LEU A 175 -9.72 5.08 -9.00
CA LEU A 175 -9.32 4.24 -7.86
C LEU A 175 -8.58 5.04 -6.80
N GLU A 176 -7.56 5.80 -7.22
CA GLU A 176 -6.79 6.64 -6.30
C GLU A 176 -7.70 7.66 -5.61
N TYR A 177 -8.54 8.36 -6.37
CA TYR A 177 -9.45 9.37 -5.83
C TYR A 177 -10.49 8.77 -4.87
N ALA A 178 -11.09 7.63 -5.24
CA ALA A 178 -12.07 6.94 -4.41
C ALA A 178 -11.45 6.47 -3.09
N LEU A 179 -10.25 5.88 -3.13
CA LEU A 179 -9.57 5.41 -1.92
C LEU A 179 -9.13 6.57 -1.03
N VAL A 180 -8.62 7.66 -1.60
CA VAL A 180 -8.28 8.87 -0.83
C VAL A 180 -9.52 9.51 -0.22
N ARG A 181 -10.65 9.54 -0.93
CA ARG A 181 -11.95 10.02 -0.41
C ARG A 181 -12.44 9.16 0.76
N ILE A 182 -12.38 7.85 0.63
CA ILE A 182 -12.77 6.92 1.70
C ILE A 182 -11.87 7.13 2.91
N ALA A 183 -10.56 7.16 2.68
CA ALA A 183 -9.59 7.29 3.75
C ALA A 183 -9.69 8.65 4.45
N THR A 184 -9.97 9.74 3.73
CA THR A 184 -10.21 11.06 4.33
C THR A 184 -11.59 11.19 4.98
N ALA A 185 -12.62 10.47 4.52
CA ALA A 185 -13.94 10.45 5.16
C ALA A 185 -13.86 9.84 6.58
N PHE A 186 -13.14 8.72 6.74
CA PHE A 186 -12.86 8.13 8.06
C PHE A 186 -12.08 9.09 8.98
N THR A 187 -11.23 9.95 8.43
CA THR A 187 -10.50 10.96 9.24
C THR A 187 -11.34 12.14 9.69
N PHE A 188 -12.40 12.51 8.95
CA PHE A 188 -13.26 13.63 9.32
C PHE A 188 -14.30 13.27 10.39
N GLU A 189 -14.68 12.00 10.52
CA GLU A 189 -15.60 11.55 11.57
C GLU A 189 -14.99 11.56 12.98
N GLU A 190 -13.67 11.44 13.13
CA GLU A 190 -13.01 11.48 14.45
C GLU A 190 -12.84 12.90 15.04
N VAL A 191 -13.01 13.96 14.25
CA VAL A 191 -12.86 15.35 14.73
C VAL A 191 -14.18 15.92 15.29
N LYS A 192 -15.30 15.20 15.16
CA LYS A 192 -16.64 15.73 15.51
C LYS A 192 -17.29 15.14 16.77
N ASN A 193 -16.59 14.31 17.56
CA ASN A 193 -17.12 13.76 18.82
C ASN A 193 -16.25 14.09 20.03
#